data_AF-A0A2D7G8P8-F1
#
_entry.id   AF-A0A2D7G8P8-F1
#
_cell.length_a   1.000
_cell.length_b   1.000
_cell.length_c   1.000
_cell.angle_alpha   90.00
_cell.angle_beta   90.00
_cell.angle_gamma   90.00
#
_symmetry.space_group_name_H-M   'P 1'
#
loop_
_entity.id
_entity.type
_entity.pdbx_description
1 polymer ?
#
loop_
_entity_poly.entity_id
_entity_poly.type
_entity_poly.pdbx_seq_one_letter_code
_entity_poly.pdbx_strand_id
1 'polypeptide(L)' 'METMSIGANMHPNEAYCWQNSFKYLWRFPYKNGLEDLHKARWYIDRLISRMEARDDIG' A
#
# COMPACT_ATOMS: atom_id res chain seq x y z
N MET A 1 0.50 9.61 -15.08
CA MET A 1 0.55 8.13 -15.16
C MET A 1 -0.66 7.61 -14.40
N GLU A 2 -1.77 7.43 -15.10
CA GLU A 2 -3.02 6.88 -14.54
C GLU A 2 -3.10 5.38 -14.82
N THR A 3 -2.78 4.56 -13.83
CA THR A 3 -3.13 3.12 -13.74
C THR A 3 -3.07 2.76 -12.24
N MET A 4 -4.07 2.15 -11.58
CA MET A 4 -4.40 0.71 -11.60
C MET A 4 -5.88 0.45 -11.19
N SER A 5 -6.74 1.45 -11.22
CA SER A 5 -8.17 1.30 -10.93
C SER A 5 -8.95 2.29 -11.77
N ILE A 6 -9.56 1.81 -12.84
CA ILE A 6 -10.53 2.59 -13.60
C ILE A 6 -11.64 2.96 -12.60
N GLY A 7 -11.69 4.23 -12.20
CA GLY A 7 -12.67 4.75 -11.23
C GLY A 7 -12.19 4.97 -9.79
N ALA A 8 -10.98 4.56 -9.39
CA ALA A 8 -10.43 4.95 -8.08
C ALA A 8 -9.32 6.00 -8.23
N ASN A 9 -9.54 7.17 -7.63
CA ASN A 9 -8.60 8.29 -7.63
C ASN A 9 -7.53 8.06 -6.55
N MET A 10 -6.44 7.38 -6.91
CA MET A 10 -5.33 7.07 -6.02
C MET A 10 -4.04 7.76 -6.52
N HIS A 11 -3.36 8.49 -5.64
CA HIS A 11 -2.12 9.18 -5.99
C HIS A 11 -0.99 8.17 -6.25
N PRO A 12 0.01 8.45 -7.12
CA PRO A 12 1.09 7.49 -7.42
C PRO A 12 1.80 6.90 -6.20
N ASN A 13 1.98 7.70 -5.14
CA ASN A 13 2.60 7.24 -3.90
C ASN A 13 1.71 6.30 -3.08
N GLU A 14 0.40 6.51 -3.10
CA GLU A 14 -0.59 5.64 -2.46
C GLU A 14 -0.63 4.30 -3.23
N ALA A 15 -0.67 4.37 -4.56
CA ALA A 15 -0.62 3.21 -5.44
C ALA A 15 0.66 2.39 -5.22
N TYR A 16 1.81 3.05 -5.05
CA TYR A 16 3.07 2.39 -4.70
C TYR A 16 2.97 1.63 -3.37
N CYS A 17 2.41 2.24 -2.33
CA CYS A 17 2.26 1.58 -1.02
C CYS A 17 1.29 0.40 -1.11
N TRP A 18 0.15 0.60 -1.78
CA TRP A 18 -0.85 -0.43 -2.01
C TRP A 18 -0.27 -1.65 -2.75
N GLN A 19 0.38 -1.44 -3.90
CA GLN A 19 0.97 -2.52 -4.70
C GLN A 19 2.07 -3.28 -3.93
N ASN A 20 2.90 -2.59 -3.17
CA ASN A 20 3.92 -3.26 -2.35
C ASN A 20 3.31 -4.06 -1.20
N SER A 21 2.29 -3.53 -0.51
CA SER A 21 1.60 -4.27 0.54
C SER A 21 1.01 -5.57 0.00
N PHE A 22 0.36 -5.52 -1.16
CA PHE A 22 -0.20 -6.69 -1.85
C PHE A 22 0.89 -7.69 -2.23
N LYS A 23 2.00 -7.22 -2.81
CA LYS A 23 3.15 -8.06 -3.17
C LYS A 23 3.65 -8.86 -1.96
N TYR A 24 3.78 -8.24 -0.79
CA TYR A 24 4.26 -8.94 0.41
C TYR A 24 3.20 -9.89 1.01
N LEU A 25 1.93 -9.50 0.99
CA LEU A 25 0.81 -10.39 1.38
C LEU A 25 0.69 -11.61 0.47
N TRP A 26 0.99 -11.49 -0.81
CA TRP A 26 1.00 -12.65 -1.69
C TRP A 26 2.25 -13.51 -1.50
N ARG A 27 3.41 -12.91 -1.17
CA ARG A 27 4.71 -13.60 -1.09
C ARG A 27 4.96 -14.34 0.23
N PHE A 28 4.33 -13.92 1.33
CA PHE A 28 4.67 -14.44 2.66
C PHE A 28 4.61 -15.98 2.80
N PRO A 29 3.64 -16.72 2.23
CA PRO A 29 3.61 -18.17 2.43
C PRO A 29 4.68 -18.91 1.60
N TYR A 30 5.35 -18.23 0.67
CA TYR A 30 6.29 -18.84 -0.28
C TYR A 30 7.76 -18.48 -0.03
N LYS A 31 8.05 -17.39 0.71
CA LYS A 31 9.42 -16.86 0.80
C LYS A 31 9.89 -16.52 2.20
N ASN A 32 9.45 -15.39 2.77
CA ASN A 32 10.04 -14.86 4.00
C ASN A 32 9.08 -14.93 5.21
N GLY A 33 7.90 -15.53 5.08
CA GLY A 33 6.96 -15.72 6.19
C GLY A 33 6.64 -14.42 6.93
N LEU A 34 6.88 -14.42 8.23
CA LEU A 34 6.57 -13.30 9.13
C LEU A 34 7.22 -11.96 8.71
N GLU A 35 8.42 -11.99 8.12
CA GLU A 35 9.10 -10.76 7.67
C GLU A 35 8.29 -10.05 6.58
N ASP A 36 7.67 -10.81 5.67
CA ASP A 36 6.82 -10.25 4.62
C ASP A 36 5.52 -9.67 5.19
N LEU A 37 4.96 -10.30 6.24
CA LEU A 37 3.80 -9.74 6.95
C LEU A 37 4.14 -8.39 7.61
N HIS A 38 5.32 -8.26 8.22
CA HIS A 38 5.78 -6.98 8.77
C HIS A 38 5.96 -5.92 7.69
N LYS A 39 6.52 -6.29 6.53
CA LYS A 39 6.64 -5.37 5.37
C LYS A 39 5.27 -4.95 4.85
N ALA A 40 4.34 -5.88 4.70
CA ALA A 40 2.97 -5.58 4.29
C ALA A 40 2.31 -4.57 5.22
N ARG A 41 2.39 -4.81 6.55
CA ARG A 41 1.87 -3.89 7.56
C ARG A 41 2.48 -2.49 7.42
N TRP A 42 3.81 -2.41 7.30
CA TRP A 42 4.50 -1.11 7.16
C TRP A 42 4.02 -0.29 5.95
N TYR A 43 3.77 -0.95 4.82
CA TYR A 43 3.24 -0.27 3.64
C TYR A 43 1.78 0.17 3.82
N ILE A 44 0.96 -0.62 4.52
CA ILE A 44 -0.41 -0.23 4.87
C ILE A 44 -0.42 0.95 5.83
N ASP A 45 0.38 0.92 6.90
CA ASP A 45 0.46 2.03 7.86
C ASP A 45 0.86 3.34 7.16
N ARG A 46 1.81 3.28 6.22
CA ARG A 46 2.17 4.45 5.39
C ARG A 46 1.09 4.92 4.43
N LEU A 47 0.30 4.00 3.88
CA LEU A 47 -0.83 4.34 3.04
C LEU A 47 -1.88 5.10 3.86
N ILE A 48 -2.20 4.58 5.06
CA ILE A 48 -3.13 5.20 6.02
C ILE A 48 -2.66 6.62 6.37
N SER A 49 -1.43 6.79 6.84
CA SER A 49 -0.93 8.12 7.23
C SER A 49 -0.95 9.14 6.09
N ARG A 50 -0.79 8.71 4.83
CA ARG A 50 -0.88 9.60 3.66
C ARG A 50 -2.31 10.00 3.34
N MET A 51 -3.26 9.09 3.53
CA MET A 51 -4.69 9.37 3.33
C MET A 51 -5.20 10.30 4.42
N GLU A 52 -4.88 10.03 5.69
CA GLU A 52 -5.20 10.91 6.83
C GLU A 52 -4.63 12.32 6.62
N ALA A 53 -3.34 12.44 6.27
CA ALA A 53 -2.72 13.74 6.01
C ALA A 53 -3.33 14.50 4.82
N ARG A 54 -4.03 13.81 3.90
CA ARG A 54 -4.74 14.45 2.79
C ARG A 54 -6.12 14.92 3.20
N ASP A 55 -6.81 14.13 4.01
CA ASP A 55 -8.14 14.45 4.52
C ASP A 55 -8.09 15.59 5.55
N ASP A 56 -6.99 15.75 6.29
CA ASP A 56 -6.75 16.86 7.22
C ASP A 56 -6.44 18.21 6.54
N ILE A 57 -6.19 18.21 5.22
CA ILE A 57 -5.99 19.45 4.43
C ILE A 57 -7.34 19.93 3.84
N GLY A 58 -8.45 19.29 4.21
CA GLY A 58 -9.83 19.67 3.85
C GLY A 58 -10.43 20.74 4.74
#